data_AF-A0A6I7WW90-F1
#
_entry.id   AF-A0A6I7WW90-F1
#
_cell.length_a   1.000
_cell.length_b   1.000
_cell.length_c   1.000
_cell.angle_alpha   90.00
_cell.angle_beta   90.00
_cell.angle_gamma   90.00
#
_symmetry.space_group_name_H-M   'P 1'
#
loop_
_entity.id
_entity.type
_entity.pdbx_description
1 polymer ?
#
loop_
_entity_poly.entity_id
_entity_poly.type
_entity_poly.pdbx_seq_one_letter_code
_entity_poly.pdbx_strand_id
1 'polypeptide(L)'
;MKEIFEIVFNLSMLGFVSGSMLTLGLGLTVAQIIAPVKKIRIVIRALIANFIIVPLFALGIVSWLPVSEGVRIGIIVLSLGGGAPFIPMIVATAKGNVAGAVGLMVLLLIVTLVFIPIAVPLVLPGVSVSAWIIARSLISIMLVPLLLALFIR
;
A
#
# COMPACT_ATOMS: atom_id res chain seq x y z
N MET A 1 -18.59 24.87 7.09
CA MET A 1 -17.24 24.53 7.64
C MET A 1 -16.93 23.05 7.50
N LYS A 2 -17.74 22.13 8.05
CA LYS A 2 -17.51 20.67 7.90
C LYS A 2 -17.48 20.19 6.44
N GLU A 3 -18.44 20.65 5.64
CA GLU A 3 -18.57 20.28 4.22
C GLU A 3 -17.38 20.77 3.38
N ILE A 4 -16.92 22.01 3.59
CA ILE A 4 -15.72 22.55 2.92
C ILE A 4 -14.49 21.70 3.29
N PHE A 5 -14.35 21.35 4.57
CA PHE A 5 -13.23 20.52 5.03
C PHE A 5 -13.24 19.13 4.38
N GLU A 6 -14.41 18.51 4.27
CA GLU A 6 -14.56 17.20 3.64
C GLU A 6 -14.23 17.22 2.15
N ILE A 7 -14.69 18.25 1.41
CA ILE A 7 -14.35 18.44 0.00
C ILE A 7 -12.84 18.64 -0.18
N VAL A 8 -12.24 19.53 0.61
CA VAL A 8 -10.80 19.81 0.56
C VAL A 8 -10.01 18.55 0.90
N PHE A 9 -10.43 17.79 1.92
CA PHE A 9 -9.78 16.54 2.31
C PHE A 9 -9.83 15.50 1.19
N ASN A 10 -11.01 15.25 0.60
CA ASN A 10 -11.19 14.26 -0.45
C ASN A 10 -10.39 14.61 -1.71
N LEU A 11 -10.42 15.87 -2.14
CA LEU A 11 -9.63 16.35 -3.28
C LEU A 11 -8.13 16.27 -3.01
N SER A 12 -7.69 16.65 -1.80
CA SER A 12 -6.28 16.58 -1.40
C SER A 12 -5.78 15.15 -1.36
N MET A 13 -6.57 14.22 -0.80
CA MET A 13 -6.25 12.80 -0.75
C MET A 13 -6.18 12.20 -2.15
N LEU A 14 -7.16 12.48 -3.01
CA LEU A 14 -7.17 11.98 -4.38
C LEU A 14 -5.98 12.53 -5.19
N GLY A 15 -5.71 13.82 -5.07
CA GLY A 15 -4.56 14.47 -5.71
C GLY A 15 -3.23 13.92 -5.20
N PHE A 16 -3.10 13.73 -3.89
CA PHE A 16 -1.90 13.17 -3.26
C PHE A 16 -1.63 11.74 -3.72
N VAL A 17 -2.64 10.85 -3.65
CA VAL A 17 -2.45 9.44 -4.03
C VAL A 17 -2.21 9.33 -5.52
N SER A 18 -3.05 9.93 -6.36
CA SER A 18 -2.90 9.84 -7.82
C SER A 18 -1.59 10.47 -8.29
N GLY A 19 -1.24 11.65 -7.77
CA GLY A 19 0.01 12.34 -8.05
C GLY A 19 1.23 11.51 -7.63
N SER A 20 1.20 10.91 -6.43
CA SER A 20 2.26 10.02 -5.97
C SER A 20 2.44 8.81 -6.89
N MET A 21 1.34 8.23 -7.38
CA MET A 21 1.37 7.07 -8.27
C MET A 21 1.86 7.44 -9.67
N LEU A 22 1.51 8.62 -10.18
CA LEU A 22 2.08 9.17 -11.41
C LEU A 22 3.58 9.40 -11.29
N THR A 23 4.04 10.07 -10.21
CA THR A 23 5.46 10.29 -9.95
C THR A 23 6.22 8.97 -9.84
N LEU A 24 5.65 7.97 -9.16
CA LEU A 24 6.21 6.63 -9.12
C LEU A 24 6.32 6.00 -10.51
N GLY A 25 5.24 6.02 -11.30
CA GLY A 25 5.22 5.43 -12.64
C GLY A 25 6.27 6.03 -13.56
N LEU A 26 6.41 7.36 -13.55
CA LEU A 26 7.44 8.10 -14.31
C LEU A 26 8.86 7.78 -13.82
N GLY A 27 9.02 7.42 -12.54
CA GLY A 27 10.31 7.05 -11.95
C GLY A 27 10.71 5.60 -12.20
N LEU A 28 9.75 4.72 -12.50
CA LEU A 28 9.95 3.27 -12.63
C LEU A 28 10.31 2.83 -14.05
N THR A 29 11.03 1.72 -14.12
CA THR A 29 11.36 1.01 -15.37
C THR A 29 10.88 -0.43 -15.27
N VAL A 30 10.52 -1.05 -16.40
CA VAL A 30 10.10 -2.47 -16.44
C VAL A 30 11.18 -3.38 -15.83
N ALA A 31 12.46 -3.05 -16.01
CA ALA A 31 13.56 -3.78 -15.41
C ALA A 31 13.52 -3.78 -13.87
N GLN A 32 13.16 -2.64 -13.25
CA GLN A 32 13.00 -2.53 -11.80
C GLN A 32 11.81 -3.32 -11.27
N ILE A 33 10.75 -3.52 -12.07
CA ILE A 33 9.58 -4.35 -11.71
C ILE A 33 9.97 -5.83 -11.64
N ILE A 34 10.81 -6.29 -12.57
CA ILE A 34 11.20 -7.70 -12.69
C ILE A 34 12.39 -8.04 -11.77
N ALA A 35 13.24 -7.07 -11.44
CA ALA A 35 14.44 -7.25 -10.63
C ALA A 35 14.25 -8.01 -9.29
N PRO A 36 13.18 -7.78 -8.50
CA PRO A 36 12.97 -8.46 -7.20
C PRO A 36 12.78 -9.95 -7.34
N VAL A 37 12.12 -10.38 -8.41
CA VAL A 37 11.74 -11.79 -8.65
C VAL A 37 12.99 -12.68 -8.73
N LYS A 38 14.13 -12.11 -9.13
CA LYS A 38 15.43 -12.81 -9.18
C LYS A 38 15.98 -13.18 -7.79
N LYS A 39 15.50 -12.55 -6.70
CA LYS A 39 15.97 -12.78 -5.32
C LYS A 39 14.84 -13.32 -4.45
N ILE A 40 14.36 -14.52 -4.78
CA ILE A 40 13.18 -15.14 -4.16
C ILE A 40 13.23 -15.19 -2.62
N ARG A 41 14.40 -15.42 -2.02
CA ARG A 41 14.56 -15.44 -0.55
C ARG A 41 14.25 -14.09 0.10
N ILE A 42 14.64 -12.98 -0.53
CA ILE A 42 14.36 -11.63 -0.03
C ILE A 42 12.87 -11.32 -0.20
N VAL A 43 12.31 -11.70 -1.34
CA VAL A 43 10.88 -11.54 -1.63
C VAL A 43 10.03 -12.26 -0.59
N ILE A 44 10.27 -13.55 -0.35
CA ILE A 44 9.48 -14.33 0.62
C ILE A 44 9.58 -13.70 2.01
N ARG A 45 10.78 -13.31 2.46
CA ARG A 45 10.96 -12.66 3.77
C ARG A 45 10.18 -11.34 3.86
N ALA A 46 10.20 -10.53 2.80
CA ALA A 46 9.46 -9.29 2.76
C ALA A 46 7.95 -9.51 2.75
N LEU A 47 7.45 -10.51 2.01
CA LEU A 47 6.03 -10.85 1.99
C LEU A 47 5.55 -11.32 3.36
N ILE A 48 6.30 -12.20 4.02
CA ILE A 48 6.00 -12.65 5.38
C ILE A 48 6.02 -11.46 6.35
N ALA A 49 7.04 -10.61 6.28
CA ALA A 49 7.14 -9.45 7.16
C ALA A 49 5.96 -8.48 6.99
N ASN A 50 5.60 -8.13 5.75
CA ASN A 50 4.59 -7.10 5.47
C ASN A 50 3.16 -7.63 5.58
N PHE A 51 2.88 -8.86 5.14
CA PHE A 51 1.51 -9.36 5.01
C PHE A 51 1.13 -10.42 6.06
N ILE A 52 2.06 -10.81 6.92
CA ILE A 52 1.79 -11.72 8.04
C ILE A 52 2.21 -11.08 9.36
N ILE A 53 3.49 -10.75 9.52
CA ILE A 53 4.02 -10.27 10.81
C ILE A 53 3.39 -8.93 11.20
N VAL A 54 3.39 -7.93 10.30
CA VAL A 54 2.83 -6.60 10.57
C VAL A 54 1.31 -6.67 10.89
N PRO A 55 0.45 -7.35 10.11
CA PRO A 55 -0.96 -7.52 10.46
C PRO A 55 -1.18 -8.24 11.79
N LEU A 56 -0.47 -9.34 12.05
CA LEU A 56 -0.61 -10.06 13.32
C LEU A 56 -0.18 -9.20 14.51
N PHE A 57 0.89 -8.43 14.35
CA PHE A 57 1.35 -7.49 15.38
C PHE A 57 0.31 -6.39 15.63
N ALA A 58 -0.29 -5.84 14.57
CA ALA A 58 -1.35 -4.84 14.69
C ALA A 58 -2.59 -5.42 15.40
N LEU A 59 -3.04 -6.62 15.03
CA LEU A 59 -4.14 -7.32 15.70
C LEU A 59 -3.84 -7.57 17.18
N GLY A 60 -2.60 -7.96 17.49
CA GLY A 60 -2.10 -8.06 18.85
C GLY A 60 -2.24 -6.74 19.60
N ILE A 61 -1.66 -5.65 19.10
CA ILE A 61 -1.70 -4.34 19.77
C ILE A 61 -3.12 -3.86 20.00
N VAL A 62 -3.98 -3.87 18.98
CA VAL A 62 -5.33 -3.31 19.09
C VAL A 62 -6.23 -4.12 20.01
N SER A 63 -5.88 -5.38 20.33
CA SER A 63 -6.62 -6.17 21.32
C SER A 63 -6.47 -5.63 22.75
N TRP A 64 -5.34 -5.00 23.07
CA TRP A 64 -5.05 -4.43 24.39
C TRP A 64 -5.26 -2.91 24.44
N LEU A 65 -5.29 -2.24 23.29
CA LEU A 65 -5.35 -0.78 23.22
C LEU A 65 -6.79 -0.27 23.44
N PRO A 66 -7.03 0.64 24.41
CA PRO A 66 -8.35 1.21 24.67
C PRO A 66 -8.66 2.32 23.66
N VAL A 67 -8.87 1.95 22.40
CA VAL A 67 -9.22 2.88 21.31
C VAL A 67 -10.63 2.63 20.80
N SER A 68 -11.22 3.66 20.20
CA SER A 68 -12.51 3.53 19.53
C SER A 68 -12.45 2.52 18.38
N GLU A 69 -13.61 1.95 18.05
CA GLU A 69 -13.73 0.96 16.97
C GLU A 69 -13.20 1.49 15.63
N GLY A 70 -13.49 2.74 15.30
CA GLY A 70 -12.98 3.38 14.08
C GLY A 70 -11.45 3.45 14.03
N VAL A 71 -10.80 3.75 15.16
CA VAL A 71 -9.33 3.76 15.24
C VAL A 71 -8.76 2.34 15.14
N ARG A 72 -9.40 1.36 15.78
CA ARG A 72 -9.03 -0.06 15.67
C ARG A 72 -9.08 -0.54 14.23
N ILE A 73 -10.18 -0.26 13.53
CA ILE A 73 -10.35 -0.56 12.10
C ILE A 73 -9.25 0.13 11.29
N GLY A 74 -9.00 1.41 11.53
CA GLY A 74 -7.96 2.18 10.83
C GLY A 74 -6.56 1.56 10.98
N ILE A 75 -6.18 1.15 12.19
CA ILE A 75 -4.90 0.48 12.45
C ILE A 75 -4.82 -0.86 11.72
N ILE A 76 -5.88 -1.67 11.75
CA ILE A 76 -5.94 -2.95 11.05
C ILE A 76 -5.78 -2.72 9.55
N VAL A 77 -6.58 -1.85 8.94
CA VAL A 77 -6.52 -1.57 7.49
C VAL A 77 -5.15 -1.04 7.09
N LEU A 78 -4.55 -0.15 7.89
CA LEU A 78 -3.20 0.36 7.67
C LEU A 78 -2.16 -0.77 7.66
N SER A 79 -2.28 -1.73 8.57
CA SER A 79 -1.34 -2.86 8.68
C SER A 79 -1.39 -3.83 7.50
N LEU A 80 -2.50 -3.87 6.76
CA LEU A 80 -2.68 -4.74 5.59
C LEU A 80 -2.03 -4.15 4.32
N GLY A 81 -1.67 -2.87 4.34
CA GLY A 81 -1.03 -2.19 3.22
C GLY A 81 0.49 -2.31 3.24
N GLY A 82 1.10 -2.48 2.07
CA GLY A 82 2.56 -2.50 1.90
C GLY A 82 3.02 -1.80 0.62
N GLY A 83 4.31 -1.52 0.53
CA GLY A 83 4.94 -0.99 -0.69
C GLY A 83 4.80 0.52 -0.88
N ALA A 84 4.87 1.29 0.21
CA ALA A 84 4.68 2.74 0.15
C ALA A 84 5.76 3.47 -0.69
N PRO A 85 5.38 4.53 -1.45
CA PRO A 85 6.26 5.28 -2.37
C PRO A 85 7.56 5.83 -1.79
N PHE A 86 7.63 5.94 -0.46
CA PHE A 86 8.75 6.57 0.25
C PHE A 86 9.82 5.57 0.72
N ILE A 87 9.60 4.25 0.55
CA ILE A 87 10.57 3.21 0.95
C ILE A 87 11.97 3.46 0.35
N PRO A 88 12.14 3.81 -0.93
CA PRO A 88 13.46 4.09 -1.50
C PRO A 88 14.18 5.24 -0.79
N MET A 89 13.46 6.27 -0.35
CA MET A 89 14.04 7.38 0.40
C MET A 89 14.53 6.94 1.77
N ILE A 90 13.74 6.13 2.51
CA ILE A 90 14.15 5.59 3.81
C ILE A 90 15.40 4.73 3.65
N VAL A 91 15.44 3.87 2.63
CA VAL A 91 16.59 3.01 2.37
C VAL A 91 17.82 3.82 1.96
N ALA A 92 17.66 4.88 1.17
CA ALA A 92 18.74 5.79 0.82
C ALA A 92 19.35 6.46 2.06
N THR A 93 18.50 6.97 2.96
CA THR A 93 18.92 7.56 4.24
C THR A 93 19.64 6.55 5.12
N ALA A 94 19.17 5.30 5.14
CA ALA A 94 19.81 4.20 5.85
C ALA A 94 21.08 3.66 5.16
N LYS A 95 21.53 4.27 4.06
CA LYS A 95 22.68 3.84 3.23
C LYS A 95 22.55 2.39 2.73
N GLY A 96 21.32 1.94 2.49
CA GLY A 96 21.00 0.62 1.99
C GLY A 96 20.93 0.54 0.46
N ASN A 97 20.50 -0.62 -0.04
CA ASN A 97 20.34 -0.84 -1.47
C ASN A 97 19.04 -0.22 -2.01
N VAL A 98 19.14 1.02 -2.49
CA VAL A 98 18.01 1.77 -3.07
C VAL A 98 17.39 1.06 -4.27
N ALA A 99 18.21 0.51 -5.18
CA ALA A 99 17.70 -0.19 -6.36
C ALA A 99 16.88 -1.44 -5.98
N GLY A 100 17.35 -2.21 -4.99
CA GLY A 100 16.62 -3.33 -4.43
C GLY A 100 15.33 -2.91 -3.73
N ALA A 101 15.35 -1.76 -3.04
CA ALA A 101 14.20 -1.20 -2.36
C ALA A 101 13.11 -0.73 -3.33
N VAL A 102 13.49 -0.09 -4.44
CA VAL A 102 12.55 0.33 -5.49
C VAL A 102 11.80 -0.88 -6.05
N GLY A 103 12.53 -1.93 -6.43
CA GLY A 103 11.88 -3.13 -6.95
C GLY A 103 10.98 -3.79 -5.90
N LEU A 104 11.48 -3.92 -4.66
CA LEU A 104 10.69 -4.54 -3.59
C LEU A 104 9.44 -3.74 -3.25
N MET A 105 9.52 -2.41 -3.23
CA MET A 105 8.38 -1.51 -3.06
C MET A 105 7.31 -1.78 -4.11
N VAL A 106 7.68 -1.86 -5.40
CA VAL A 106 6.73 -2.15 -6.49
C VAL A 106 6.08 -3.51 -6.30
N LEU A 107 6.87 -4.54 -5.99
CA LEU A 107 6.32 -5.88 -5.76
C LEU A 107 5.30 -5.87 -4.62
N LEU A 108 5.65 -5.25 -3.49
CA LEU A 108 4.74 -5.14 -2.34
C LEU A 108 3.48 -4.36 -2.71
N LEU A 109 3.58 -3.29 -3.51
CA LEU A 109 2.41 -2.52 -3.96
C LEU A 109 1.48 -3.40 -4.82
N ILE A 110 2.01 -4.15 -5.77
CA ILE A 110 1.23 -5.08 -6.61
C ILE A 110 0.54 -6.14 -5.74
N VAL A 111 1.27 -6.72 -4.78
CA VAL A 111 0.69 -7.71 -3.86
C VAL A 111 -0.40 -7.07 -3.00
N THR A 112 -0.22 -5.84 -2.52
CA THR A 112 -1.23 -5.08 -1.76
C THR A 112 -2.55 -4.94 -2.54
N LEU A 113 -2.49 -4.67 -3.85
CA LEU A 113 -3.69 -4.54 -4.70
C LEU A 113 -4.54 -5.82 -4.72
N VAL A 114 -3.92 -6.99 -4.57
CA VAL A 114 -4.61 -8.29 -4.53
C VAL A 114 -4.94 -8.69 -3.10
N PHE A 115 -4.03 -8.44 -2.16
CA PHE A 115 -4.13 -8.87 -0.77
C PHE A 115 -5.22 -8.12 0.00
N ILE A 116 -5.28 -6.79 -0.10
CA ILE A 116 -6.24 -5.98 0.68
C ILE A 116 -7.70 -6.38 0.40
N PRO A 117 -8.17 -6.53 -0.86
CA PRO A 117 -9.53 -6.95 -1.16
C PRO A 117 -9.93 -8.28 -0.50
N ILE A 118 -8.96 -9.17 -0.27
CA ILE A 118 -9.19 -10.48 0.36
C ILE A 118 -9.07 -10.40 1.88
N ALA A 119 -8.03 -9.73 2.38
CA ALA A 119 -7.72 -9.67 3.80
C ALA A 119 -8.72 -8.82 4.60
N VAL A 120 -9.19 -7.69 4.04
CA VAL A 120 -10.11 -6.80 4.75
C VAL A 120 -11.42 -7.51 5.13
N PRO A 121 -12.15 -8.18 4.23
CA PRO A 121 -13.38 -8.90 4.60
C PRO A 121 -13.15 -10.04 5.60
N LEU A 122 -11.98 -10.68 5.59
CA LEU A 122 -11.65 -11.78 6.51
C LEU A 122 -11.38 -11.28 7.92
N VAL A 123 -10.67 -10.16 8.05
CA VAL A 123 -10.25 -9.60 9.35
C VAL A 123 -11.33 -8.69 9.95
N LEU A 124 -12.18 -8.10 9.12
CA LEU A 124 -13.24 -7.17 9.52
C LEU A 124 -14.63 -7.63 9.03
N PRO A 125 -15.13 -8.80 9.47
CA PRO A 125 -16.38 -9.37 8.98
C PRO A 125 -17.62 -8.53 9.31
N GLY A 126 -17.54 -7.64 10.32
CA GLY A 126 -18.62 -6.72 10.69
C GLY A 126 -18.74 -5.48 9.81
N VAL A 127 -17.76 -5.22 8.93
CA VAL A 127 -17.75 -4.07 8.03
C VAL A 127 -18.26 -4.54 6.66
N SER A 128 -19.47 -4.12 6.28
CA SER A 128 -20.15 -4.51 5.03
C SER A 128 -19.52 -3.87 3.78
N VAL A 129 -18.20 -4.00 3.61
CA VAL A 129 -17.48 -3.50 2.45
C VAL A 129 -17.09 -4.68 1.57
N SER A 130 -17.60 -4.70 0.35
CA SER A 130 -17.29 -5.79 -0.59
C SER A 130 -15.85 -5.69 -1.08
N ALA A 131 -15.18 -6.85 -1.19
CA ALA A 131 -13.86 -6.98 -1.79
C ALA A 131 -13.75 -6.26 -3.14
N TRP A 132 -14.82 -6.34 -3.94
CA TRP A 132 -14.90 -5.72 -5.26
C TRP A 132 -14.84 -4.19 -5.22
N ILE A 133 -15.52 -3.54 -4.26
CA ILE A 133 -15.48 -2.08 -4.12
C ILE A 133 -14.07 -1.63 -3.76
N ILE A 134 -13.39 -2.36 -2.86
CA ILE A 134 -12.01 -2.07 -2.47
C ILE A 134 -11.08 -2.23 -3.67
N ALA A 135 -11.18 -3.37 -4.37
CA ALA A 135 -10.35 -3.64 -5.55
C ALA A 135 -10.54 -2.55 -6.62
N ARG A 136 -11.78 -2.18 -6.94
CA ARG A 136 -12.09 -1.12 -7.92
C ARG A 136 -11.47 0.22 -7.50
N SER A 137 -11.59 0.59 -6.23
CA SER A 137 -11.00 1.83 -5.69
C SER A 137 -9.48 1.84 -5.83
N LEU A 138 -8.81 0.77 -5.39
CA LEU A 138 -7.36 0.64 -5.50
C LEU A 138 -6.89 0.64 -6.96
N ILE A 139 -7.60 -0.03 -7.86
CA ILE A 139 -7.27 -0.04 -9.28
C ILE A 139 -7.39 1.37 -9.87
N SER A 140 -8.50 2.07 -9.63
CA SER A 140 -8.74 3.39 -10.20
C SER A 140 -7.80 4.46 -9.67
N ILE A 141 -7.50 4.45 -8.37
CA ILE A 141 -6.75 5.52 -7.70
C ILE A 141 -5.24 5.22 -7.67
N MET A 142 -4.84 3.93 -7.69
CA MET A 142 -3.42 3.56 -7.65
C MET A 142 -2.92 2.95 -8.96
N LEU A 143 -3.53 1.87 -9.43
CA LEU A 143 -2.98 1.09 -10.55
C LEU A 143 -3.05 1.85 -11.88
N VAL A 144 -4.18 2.47 -12.19
CA VAL A 144 -4.38 3.24 -13.43
C VAL A 144 -3.37 4.38 -13.56
N PRO A 145 -3.24 5.33 -12.61
CA PRO A 145 -2.26 6.40 -12.72
C PRO A 145 -0.83 5.88 -12.77
N LEU A 146 -0.50 4.84 -12.00
CA LEU A 146 0.83 4.21 -12.03
C LEU A 146 1.18 3.67 -13.43
N LEU A 147 0.28 2.88 -14.02
CA LEU A 147 0.49 2.27 -15.34
C LEU A 147 0.53 3.32 -16.44
N LEU A 148 -0.38 4.29 -16.44
CA LEU A 148 -0.37 5.39 -17.41
C LEU A 148 0.98 6.11 -17.41
N ALA A 149 1.48 6.48 -16.23
CA ALA A 149 2.78 7.12 -16.11
C ALA A 149 3.95 6.22 -16.56
N LEU A 150 3.89 4.91 -16.27
CA LEU A 150 4.92 3.96 -16.69
C LEU A 150 4.99 3.81 -18.23
N PHE A 151 3.85 3.88 -18.92
CA PHE A 151 3.78 3.72 -20.39
C PHE A 151 3.99 5.01 -21.18
N ILE A 152 3.83 6.18 -20.57
CA ILE A 152 4.09 7.48 -21.20
C ILE A 152 5.60 7.81 -21.24
N ARG A 153 6.38 7.16 -20.37
CA ARG A 153 7.84 7.33 -20.25
C ARG A 153 8.58 6.68 -21.42
#